data_AF-A0A1T4UXC2-F1
#
_entry.id   AF-A0A1T4UXC2-F1
#
_cell.length_a   1.000
_cell.length_b   1.000
_cell.length_c   1.000
_cell.angle_alpha   90.00
_cell.angle_beta   90.00
_cell.angle_gamma   90.00
#
_symmetry.space_group_name_H-M   'P 1'
#
loop_
_entity.id
_entity.type
_entity.pdbx_description
1 polymer ?
#
loop_
_entity_poly.entity_id
_entity_poly.type
_entity_poly.pdbx_seq_one_letter_code
_entity_poly.pdbx_strand_id
1 'polypeptide(L)'
;MQQDEFEILVKELAQLDSVSAILETLTKNEEPEVAEAAAALIGHFSLAEIDGEKRIYHVFSQDNDQGEPEEFAEWVMNDGDEMMRFIAWFFYTTFEITDKETYLAAGCTYKPVKRS
;
A
#
# COMPACT_ATOMS: atom_id res chain seq x y z
N MET A 1 -2.80 -12.47 11.66
CA MET A 1 -1.71 -13.16 10.93
C MET A 1 -0.54 -13.38 11.89
N GLN A 2 0.13 -14.54 11.90
CA GLN A 2 1.37 -14.71 12.68
C GLN A 2 2.58 -14.13 11.94
N GLN A 3 3.67 -13.88 12.67
CA GLN A 3 4.89 -13.26 12.14
C GLN A 3 5.47 -14.04 10.94
N ASP A 4 5.56 -15.37 11.02
CA ASP A 4 6.05 -16.21 9.92
C ASP A 4 5.18 -16.09 8.65
N GLU A 5 3.86 -16.06 8.83
CA GLU A 5 2.90 -15.91 7.73
C GLU A 5 3.04 -14.53 7.06
N PHE A 6 3.24 -13.49 7.87
CA PHE A 6 3.51 -12.13 7.39
C PHE A 6 4.81 -12.06 6.59
N GLU A 7 5.89 -12.67 7.08
CA GLU A 7 7.17 -12.71 6.36
C GLU A 7 7.07 -13.43 5.02
N ILE A 8 6.36 -14.56 4.96
CA ILE A 8 6.14 -15.29 3.71
C ILE A 8 5.34 -14.43 2.74
N LEU A 9 4.25 -13.83 3.20
CA LEU A 9 3.40 -12.97 2.39
C LEU A 9 4.19 -11.80 1.82
N VAL A 10 4.87 -11.03 2.65
CA VAL A 10 5.60 -9.84 2.18
C VAL A 10 6.69 -10.21 1.19
N LYS A 11 7.40 -11.34 1.39
CA LYS A 11 8.40 -11.84 0.42
C LYS A 11 7.76 -12.19 -0.93
N GLU A 12 6.58 -12.81 -0.92
CA GLU A 12 5.83 -13.13 -2.15
C GLU A 12 5.40 -11.85 -2.87
N LEU A 13 4.82 -10.88 -2.14
CA LEU A 13 4.41 -9.60 -2.70
C LEU A 13 5.60 -8.81 -3.27
N ALA A 14 6.77 -8.90 -2.65
CA ALA A 14 7.99 -8.25 -3.11
C ALA A 14 8.51 -8.78 -4.46
N GLN A 15 8.03 -9.95 -4.93
CA GLN A 15 8.34 -10.47 -6.26
C GLN A 15 7.44 -9.90 -7.36
N LEU A 16 6.40 -9.15 -7.00
CA LEU A 16 5.43 -8.61 -7.94
C LEU A 16 5.87 -7.21 -8.42
N ASP A 17 5.50 -6.90 -9.65
CA ASP A 17 5.96 -5.71 -10.38
C ASP A 17 4.86 -4.66 -10.61
N SER A 18 3.66 -4.88 -10.08
CA SER A 18 2.55 -3.92 -10.18
C SER A 18 1.65 -3.89 -8.96
N VAL A 19 1.10 -2.71 -8.66
CA VAL A 19 0.11 -2.47 -7.59
C VAL A 19 -1.10 -3.39 -7.76
N SER A 20 -1.59 -3.53 -8.99
CA SER A 20 -2.73 -4.42 -9.28
C SER A 20 -2.42 -5.87 -8.93
N ALA A 21 -1.26 -6.40 -9.33
CA ALA A 21 -0.87 -7.77 -8.99
C ALA A 21 -0.74 -7.97 -7.47
N ILE A 22 -0.19 -6.98 -6.76
CA ILE A 22 -0.08 -7.02 -5.29
C ILE A 22 -1.47 -7.08 -4.64
N LEU A 23 -2.39 -6.20 -5.05
CA LEU A 23 -3.76 -6.20 -4.54
C LEU A 23 -4.47 -7.51 -4.85
N GLU A 24 -4.36 -8.03 -6.07
CA GLU A 24 -4.94 -9.32 -6.45
C GLU A 24 -4.43 -10.47 -5.60
N THR A 25 -3.13 -10.50 -5.27
CA THR A 25 -2.57 -11.50 -4.36
C THR A 25 -3.08 -11.30 -2.93
N LEU A 26 -3.14 -10.07 -2.44
CA LEU A 26 -3.67 -9.74 -1.11
C LEU A 26 -5.15 -10.14 -0.96
N THR A 27 -5.99 -9.98 -2.00
CA THR A 27 -7.40 -10.43 -1.97
C THR A 27 -7.58 -11.93 -1.82
N LYS A 28 -6.54 -12.72 -2.12
CA LYS A 28 -6.55 -14.18 -2.00
C LYS A 28 -5.93 -14.65 -0.69
N ASN A 29 -5.55 -13.73 0.19
CA ASN A 29 -4.95 -14.08 1.46
C ASN A 29 -5.95 -14.82 2.35
N GLU A 30 -5.45 -15.75 3.17
CA GLU A 30 -6.28 -16.52 4.10
C GLU A 30 -6.80 -15.66 5.25
N GLU A 31 -6.14 -14.55 5.55
CA GLU A 31 -6.58 -13.58 6.55
C GLU A 31 -7.65 -12.64 5.97
N PRO A 32 -8.90 -12.71 6.47
CA PRO A 32 -10.01 -11.95 5.90
C PRO A 32 -9.78 -10.45 5.97
N GLU A 33 -9.18 -9.94 7.05
CA GLU A 33 -8.90 -8.51 7.20
C GLU A 33 -7.97 -7.98 6.09
N VAL A 34 -6.99 -8.79 5.67
CA VAL A 34 -6.07 -8.45 4.57
C VAL A 34 -6.80 -8.50 3.23
N ALA A 35 -7.58 -9.55 3.00
CA ALA A 35 -8.32 -9.74 1.77
C ALA A 35 -9.38 -8.65 1.54
N GLU A 36 -10.13 -8.30 2.59
CA GLU A 36 -11.16 -7.26 2.56
C GLU A 36 -10.55 -5.87 2.37
N ALA A 37 -9.46 -5.55 3.07
CA ALA A 37 -8.76 -4.28 2.89
C ALA A 37 -8.22 -4.12 1.48
N ALA A 38 -7.59 -5.17 0.92
CA ALA A 38 -7.09 -5.12 -0.44
C ALA A 38 -8.22 -4.99 -1.47
N ALA A 39 -9.34 -5.69 -1.27
CA ALA A 39 -10.50 -5.59 -2.16
C ALA A 39 -11.10 -4.17 -2.15
N ALA A 40 -11.13 -3.51 -0.99
CA ALA A 40 -11.60 -2.13 -0.84
C ALA A 40 -10.72 -1.10 -1.59
N LEU A 41 -9.44 -1.41 -1.83
CA LEU A 41 -8.51 -0.52 -2.53
C LEU A 41 -8.56 -0.68 -4.05
N ILE A 42 -9.13 -1.78 -4.57
CA ILE A 42 -9.17 -2.02 -6.02
C ILE A 42 -10.02 -0.95 -6.71
N GLY A 43 -9.41 -0.27 -7.69
CA GLY A 43 -10.07 0.81 -8.43
C GLY A 43 -10.04 2.18 -7.73
N HIS A 44 -9.46 2.26 -6.53
CA HIS A 44 -9.32 3.49 -5.76
C HIS A 44 -7.95 4.15 -5.92
N PHE A 45 -7.25 3.89 -7.04
CA PHE A 45 -5.97 4.53 -7.33
C PHE A 45 -6.06 5.43 -8.57
N SER A 46 -5.43 6.60 -8.46
CA SER A 46 -5.33 7.57 -9.55
C SER A 46 -3.87 7.94 -9.80
N LEU A 47 -3.53 8.14 -11.07
CA LEU A 47 -2.20 8.58 -11.49
C LEU A 47 -2.27 10.03 -11.93
N ALA A 48 -1.40 10.88 -11.36
CA ALA A 48 -1.26 12.28 -11.72
C ALA A 48 0.19 12.60 -12.05
N GLU A 49 0.43 13.44 -13.06
CA GLU A 49 1.77 13.93 -13.40
C GLU A 49 1.97 15.32 -12.79
N ILE A 50 2.98 15.48 -11.93
CA ILE A 50 3.31 16.73 -11.24
C ILE A 50 4.82 16.93 -11.38
N ASP A 51 5.24 18.09 -11.90
CA ASP A 51 6.66 18.41 -12.14
C ASP A 51 7.42 17.36 -12.96
N GLY A 52 6.72 16.65 -13.86
CA GLY A 52 7.28 15.57 -14.67
C GLY A 52 7.43 14.23 -13.95
N GLU A 53 7.00 14.14 -12.69
CA GLU A 53 6.90 12.89 -11.94
C GLU A 53 5.45 12.37 -11.99
N LYS A 54 5.29 11.10 -12.36
CA LYS A 54 4.00 10.43 -12.22
C LYS A 54 3.86 9.93 -10.79
N ARG A 55 2.81 10.37 -10.11
CA ARG A 55 2.50 10.05 -8.73
C ARG A 55 1.22 9.24 -8.66
N ILE A 56 1.23 8.20 -7.83
CA ILE A 56 0.11 7.32 -7.57
C ILE A 56 -0.54 7.77 -6.26
N TYR A 57 -1.84 8.04 -6.32
CA TYR A 57 -2.66 8.47 -5.19
C TYR A 57 -3.74 7.43 -4.90
N HIS A 58 -4.00 7.18 -3.62
CA HIS A 58 -5.17 6.47 -3.14
C HIS A 58 -6.31 7.48 -2.92
N VAL A 59 -7.43 7.29 -3.60
CA VAL A 59 -8.59 8.19 -3.58
C VAL A 59 -9.72 7.55 -2.78
N PHE A 60 -10.15 8.21 -1.71
CA PHE A 60 -11.19 7.72 -0.82
C PHE A 60 -12.12 8.85 -0.37
N SER A 61 -13.34 8.51 0.01
CA SER A 61 -14.30 9.46 0.58
C SER A 61 -14.39 9.29 2.09
N GLN A 62 -14.37 10.40 2.81
CA GLN A 62 -14.56 10.44 4.26
C GLN A 62 -15.50 11.59 4.61
N ASP A 63 -16.38 11.38 5.60
CA ASP A 63 -17.22 12.45 6.11
C ASP A 63 -16.38 13.50 6.84
N ASN A 64 -16.55 14.77 6.46
CA ASN A 64 -15.91 15.89 7.15
C ASN A 64 -16.58 16.17 8.51
N ASP A 65 -16.08 17.18 9.25
CA ASP A 65 -16.61 17.55 10.58
C ASP A 65 -18.12 17.94 10.56
N GLN A 66 -18.66 18.23 9.38
CA GLN A 66 -20.07 18.56 9.17
C GLN A 66 -20.92 17.35 8.73
N GLY A 67 -20.32 16.16 8.59
CA GLY A 67 -20.99 14.95 8.11
C GLY A 67 -21.26 14.97 6.60
N GLU A 68 -20.52 15.78 5.83
CA GLU A 68 -20.60 15.80 4.37
C GLU A 68 -19.46 14.96 3.78
N PRO A 69 -19.75 14.10 2.79
CA PRO A 69 -18.73 13.28 2.15
C PRO A 69 -17.77 14.16 1.35
N GLU A 70 -16.49 14.13 1.71
CA GLU A 70 -15.40 14.81 1.01
C GLU A 70 -14.44 13.77 0.40
N GLU A 71 -13.95 14.05 -0.81
CA GLU A 71 -13.00 13.20 -1.51
C GLU A 71 -11.56 13.60 -1.13
N PHE A 72 -10.80 12.63 -0.66
CA PHE A 72 -9.39 12.77 -0.28
C PHE A 72 -8.51 11.96 -1.23
N ALA A 73 -7.33 12.50 -1.50
CA ALA A 73 -6.29 11.82 -2.26
C ALA A 73 -5.01 11.76 -1.41
N GLU A 74 -4.64 10.56 -0.98
CA GLU A 74 -3.40 10.30 -0.27
C GLU A 74 -2.30 9.90 -1.25
N TRP A 75 -1.12 10.51 -1.15
CA TRP A 75 0.02 10.13 -1.97
C TRP A 75 0.63 8.82 -1.46
N VAL A 76 0.74 7.83 -2.34
CA VAL A 76 1.22 6.47 -2.01
C VAL A 76 2.66 6.28 -2.44
N MET A 77 2.96 6.49 -3.73
CA MET A 77 4.29 6.33 -4.31
C MET A 77 4.38 7.02 -5.68
N ASN A 78 5.57 7.09 -6.28
CA ASN A 78 5.74 7.51 -7.66
C ASN A 78 5.73 6.30 -8.62
N ASP A 79 5.43 6.54 -9.89
CA ASP A 79 5.63 5.56 -10.96
C ASP A 79 7.14 5.24 -11.07
N GLY A 80 7.48 3.95 -11.06
CA GLY A 80 8.86 3.48 -11.06
C GLY A 80 9.56 3.44 -9.71
N ASP A 81 8.89 3.83 -8.61
CA ASP A 81 9.34 3.52 -7.26
C ASP A 81 9.32 2.00 -7.00
N GLU A 82 10.04 1.55 -5.98
CA GLU A 82 10.00 0.15 -5.53
C GLU A 82 8.61 -0.24 -5.03
N MET A 83 8.10 -1.40 -5.47
CA MET A 83 6.80 -1.91 -5.02
C MET A 83 6.73 -2.12 -3.49
N MET A 84 7.88 -2.32 -2.85
CA MET A 84 7.98 -2.37 -1.38
C MET A 84 7.41 -1.12 -0.69
N ARG A 85 7.37 0.03 -1.35
CA ARG A 85 6.71 1.23 -0.82
C ARG A 85 5.20 1.07 -0.76
N PHE A 86 4.60 0.55 -1.83
CA PHE A 86 3.18 0.23 -1.85
C PHE A 86 2.84 -0.81 -0.77
N ILE A 87 3.63 -1.88 -0.68
CA ILE A 87 3.42 -2.96 0.29
C ILE A 87 3.53 -2.41 1.72
N ALA A 88 4.56 -1.59 2.02
CA ALA A 88 4.70 -0.94 3.31
C ALA A 88 3.55 0.02 3.63
N TRP A 89 3.15 0.87 2.67
CA TRP A 89 2.02 1.78 2.81
C TRP A 89 0.73 1.04 3.14
N PHE A 90 0.43 -0.06 2.42
CA PHE A 90 -0.75 -0.90 2.67
C PHE A 90 -0.77 -1.43 4.11
N PHE A 91 0.32 -2.06 4.54
CA PHE A 91 0.37 -2.63 5.89
C PHE A 91 0.36 -1.57 6.99
N TYR A 92 0.93 -0.39 6.73
CA TYR A 92 0.86 0.72 7.67
C TYR A 92 -0.55 1.31 7.76
N THR A 93 -1.20 1.62 6.63
CA THR A 93 -2.51 2.27 6.64
C THR A 93 -3.63 1.36 7.15
N THR A 94 -3.50 0.04 6.99
CA THR A 94 -4.54 -0.91 7.38
C THR A 94 -4.26 -1.55 8.75
N PHE A 95 -3.00 -1.81 9.08
CA PHE A 95 -2.62 -2.61 10.27
C PHE A 95 -1.63 -1.90 11.19
N GLU A 96 -1.27 -0.64 10.90
CA GLU A 96 -0.27 0.15 11.65
C GLU A 96 1.12 -0.52 11.75
N ILE A 97 1.42 -1.47 10.87
CA ILE A 97 2.74 -2.11 10.79
C ILE A 97 3.71 -1.13 10.13
N THR A 98 4.83 -0.86 10.80
CA THR A 98 5.75 0.18 10.31
C THR A 98 6.44 -0.24 9.02
N ASP A 99 6.79 0.72 8.15
CA ASP A 99 7.56 0.44 6.93
C ASP A 99 8.81 -0.40 7.23
N LYS A 100 9.49 -0.10 8.33
CA LYS A 100 10.70 -0.83 8.73
C LYS A 100 10.41 -2.31 8.96
N GLU A 101 9.31 -2.65 9.63
CA GLU A 101 8.92 -4.03 9.89
C GLU A 101 8.58 -4.75 8.59
N THR A 102 7.82 -4.11 7.71
CA THR A 102 7.49 -4.67 6.40
C THR A 102 8.74 -4.92 5.55
N TYR A 103 9.68 -3.97 5.51
CA TYR A 103 10.94 -4.15 4.76
C TYR A 103 11.81 -5.26 5.35
N LEU A 104 11.91 -5.35 6.67
CA LEU A 104 12.67 -6.42 7.32
C LEU A 104 12.03 -7.79 7.06
N ALA A 105 10.69 -7.87 7.07
CA ALA A 105 9.94 -9.08 6.74
C ALA A 105 10.19 -9.54 5.30
N ALA A 106 10.38 -8.61 4.35
CA ALA A 106 10.78 -8.93 2.98
C ALA A 106 12.24 -9.41 2.85
N GLY A 107 13.05 -9.31 3.90
CA GLY A 107 14.51 -9.45 3.81
C GLY A 107 15.19 -8.26 3.10
N CYS A 108 14.50 -7.14 2.96
CA CYS A 108 14.99 -5.92 2.30
C CYS A 108 15.64 -4.96 3.30
N THR A 109 16.56 -4.14 2.83
CA THR A 109 17.12 -3.05 3.63
C THR A 109 16.20 -1.82 3.53
N TYR A 110 15.56 -1.45 4.64
CA TYR A 110 14.77 -0.22 4.71
C TYR A 110 15.64 1.01 4.48
N LYS A 111 15.29 1.83 3.48
CA LYS A 111 15.88 3.14 3.26
C LYS A 111 14.80 4.20 3.46
N PRO A 112 14.84 4.98 4.56
CA PRO A 112 13.86 6.02 4.79
C PRO A 112 13.92 7.02 3.63
N VAL A 113 12.75 7.29 3.04
CA VAL A 113 12.62 8.30 1.99
C VAL A 113 12.83 9.66 2.63
N LYS A 114 13.77 10.45 2.11
CA LYS A 114 13.80 11.88 2.46
C LYS A 114 12.57 12.52 1.84
N ARG A 115 11.54 12.78 2.66
CA ARG A 115 10.47 13.72 2.29
C ARG A 115 11.17 15.06 2.05
N SER A 116 11.36 15.42 0.77
CA SER A 116 11.92 16.71 0.36
C SER A 116 10.78 17.69 0.14
#